data_AF-A0A495K2C7-F1
#
_entry.id   AF-A0A495K2C7-F1
#
_cell.length_a   1.000
_cell.length_b   1.000
_cell.length_c   1.000
_cell.angle_alpha   90.00
_cell.angle_beta   90.00
_cell.angle_gamma   90.00
#
_symmetry.space_group_name_H-M   'P 1'
#
loop_
_entity.id
_entity.type
_entity.pdbx_description
1 polymer ?
#
loop_
_entity_poly.entity_id
_entity_poly.type
_entity_poly.pdbx_seq_one_letter_code
_entity_poly.pdbx_strand_id
1 'polypeptide(L)'
;MGSVLASSDLVTKTASLVRIAVAYSSAILVAFLWLGWGPKTAWLWLDTLIADVLATVVIFGFSRFYRNSSFYDAYWSVVPPLLMIYWWAGGDLGIDEVHCWLIAIVVMLWAVRLTANWIRGFPGLHHEDWRYGMLRGQAGRFEFVTDLLAIHLIPTLQVFAGMLPVYIAVTRPGDDIIWLTAIAFVAGLAAVGLELVADAQLHRFVRDGRPGEVMDRGLWGWSRHPNYFGEFGFWFALALFGVAVSPSDAWWLFLGAAAMLGMFLGASIPMMEKRSLERRAGYQDVIDRVPRFVPWRPRRVTV
;
A
#
# COMPACT_ATOMS: atom_id res chain seq x y z
N MET A 1 28.73 23.47 37.35
CA MET A 1 28.44 24.56 36.39
C MET A 1 28.21 23.91 35.03
N GLY A 2 26.95 23.84 34.59
CA GLY A 2 26.57 23.47 33.21
C GLY A 2 26.54 21.99 32.84
N SER A 3 25.64 21.19 33.44
CA SER A 3 25.06 20.04 32.74
C SER A 3 23.99 20.52 31.74
N VAL A 4 23.66 19.69 30.75
CA VAL A 4 22.63 19.86 29.71
C VAL A 4 23.10 20.59 28.44
N LEU A 5 23.91 19.89 27.64
CA LEU A 5 24.00 20.12 26.18
C LEU A 5 23.85 18.78 25.46
N ALA A 6 22.61 18.28 25.40
CA ALA A 6 22.17 17.27 24.43
C ALA A 6 20.64 17.15 24.40
N SER A 7 19.90 18.26 24.28
CA SER A 7 18.57 18.18 23.65
C SER A 7 18.82 18.30 22.14
N SER A 8 19.28 17.22 21.52
CA SER A 8 19.26 17.12 20.06
C SER A 8 17.83 17.38 19.60
N ASP A 9 17.65 18.38 18.74
CA ASP A 9 16.37 18.76 18.12
C ASP A 9 15.75 17.59 17.35
N LEU A 10 15.12 16.66 18.07
CA LEU A 10 14.35 15.59 17.47
C LEU A 10 13.13 16.24 16.81
N VAL A 11 13.11 16.21 15.48
CA VAL A 11 12.00 16.71 14.67
C VAL A 11 10.71 16.05 15.17
N THR A 12 9.77 16.88 15.62
CA THR A 12 8.49 16.39 16.16
C THR A 12 7.70 15.63 15.09
N LYS A 13 6.79 14.76 15.51
CA LYS A 13 5.87 14.07 14.59
C LYS A 13 5.11 15.06 13.70
N THR A 14 4.63 16.16 14.27
CA THR A 14 3.93 17.22 13.54
C THR A 14 4.82 17.86 12.47
N ALA A 15 6.04 18.27 12.82
CA ALA A 15 6.98 18.84 11.86
C ALA A 15 7.35 17.85 10.75
N SER A 16 7.47 16.56 11.10
CA SER A 16 7.69 15.47 10.15
C SER A 16 6.53 15.31 9.16
N LEU A 17 5.30 15.31 9.66
CA LEU A 17 4.08 15.22 8.82
C LEU A 17 3.93 16.45 7.92
N VAL A 18 4.28 17.66 8.39
CA VAL A 18 4.28 18.87 7.55
C VAL A 18 5.26 18.72 6.38
N ARG A 19 6.48 18.21 6.63
CA ARG A 19 7.46 17.96 5.56
C ARG A 19 6.97 16.94 4.53
N ILE A 20 6.32 15.88 5.00
CA ILE A 20 5.72 14.85 4.11
C ILE A 20 4.56 15.45 3.31
N ALA A 21 3.71 16.26 3.93
CA ALA A 21 2.64 16.97 3.23
C ALA A 21 3.19 17.88 2.13
N VAL A 22 4.26 18.65 2.40
CA VAL A 22 4.93 19.47 1.39
C VAL A 22 5.48 18.61 0.23
N ALA A 23 6.10 17.48 0.53
CA ALA A 23 6.59 16.56 -0.49
C ALA A 23 5.44 16.03 -1.36
N TYR A 24 4.32 15.63 -0.76
CA TYR A 24 3.18 15.07 -1.48
C TYR A 24 2.48 16.14 -2.31
N SER A 25 2.28 17.33 -1.76
CA SER A 25 1.75 18.47 -2.52
C SER A 25 2.64 18.84 -3.71
N SER A 26 3.97 18.78 -3.55
CA SER A 26 4.91 19.04 -4.65
C SER A 26 4.83 17.96 -5.73
N ALA A 27 4.77 16.69 -5.33
CA ALA A 27 4.64 15.55 -6.25
C ALA A 27 3.31 15.60 -7.03
N ILE A 28 2.19 15.86 -6.33
CA ILE A 28 0.87 16.03 -6.93
C ILE A 28 0.85 17.24 -7.87
N LEU A 29 1.48 18.35 -7.50
CA LEU A 29 1.58 19.53 -8.37
C LEU A 29 2.34 19.19 -9.65
N VAL A 30 3.46 18.48 -9.57
CA VAL A 30 4.22 18.07 -10.77
C VAL A 30 3.39 17.14 -11.66
N ALA A 31 2.70 16.15 -11.09
CA ALA A 31 1.79 15.28 -11.83
C ALA A 31 0.68 16.10 -12.51
N PHE A 32 0.05 17.02 -11.78
CA PHE A 32 -1.01 17.88 -12.29
C PHE A 32 -0.52 18.78 -13.43
N LEU A 33 0.65 19.39 -13.29
CA LEU A 33 1.26 20.22 -14.34
C LEU A 33 1.56 19.39 -15.60
N TRP A 34 2.07 18.16 -15.44
CA TRP A 34 2.27 17.24 -16.56
C TRP A 34 0.93 16.88 -17.24
N LEU A 35 -0.09 16.53 -16.46
CA LEU A 35 -1.40 16.19 -16.99
C LEU A 35 -2.17 17.40 -17.56
N GLY A 36 -1.81 18.63 -17.22
CA GLY A 36 -2.42 19.84 -17.80
C GLY A 36 -1.69 20.35 -19.05
N TRP A 37 -0.36 20.39 -19.01
CA TRP A 37 0.47 21.09 -20.02
C TRP A 37 1.61 20.24 -20.60
N GLY A 38 1.80 19.02 -20.12
CA GLY A 38 2.79 18.10 -20.67
C GLY A 38 2.40 17.56 -22.05
N PRO A 39 3.36 17.01 -22.81
CA PRO A 39 3.08 16.30 -24.06
C PRO A 39 2.05 15.20 -23.85
N LYS A 40 0.99 15.23 -24.65
CA LYS A 40 -0.08 14.22 -24.63
C LYS A 40 0.28 13.03 -25.50
N THR A 41 0.03 11.84 -24.98
CA THR A 41 0.03 10.62 -25.78
C THR A 41 -1.38 10.29 -26.26
N ALA A 42 -1.50 9.27 -27.12
CA ALA A 42 -2.81 8.78 -27.53
C ALA A 42 -3.55 8.00 -26.41
N TRP A 43 -2.90 7.75 -25.27
CA TRP A 43 -3.39 6.84 -24.25
C TRP A 43 -3.41 7.50 -22.87
N LEU A 44 -4.61 7.69 -22.31
CA LEU A 44 -4.78 8.33 -20.99
C LEU A 44 -4.03 7.59 -19.86
N TRP A 45 -3.99 6.26 -19.90
CA TRP A 45 -3.22 5.46 -18.94
C TRP A 45 -1.71 5.73 -19.05
N LEU A 46 -1.18 6.03 -20.23
CA LEU A 46 0.25 6.30 -20.42
C LEU A 46 0.60 7.70 -19.91
N ASP A 47 -0.24 8.70 -20.18
CA ASP A 47 -0.08 10.05 -19.65
C ASP A 47 -0.04 10.05 -18.12
N THR A 48 -0.91 9.26 -17.50
CA THR A 48 -0.98 9.11 -16.04
C THR A 48 0.14 8.27 -15.45
N LEU A 49 0.63 7.25 -16.16
CA LEU A 49 1.84 6.52 -15.77
C LEU A 49 3.05 7.46 -15.73
N ILE A 50 3.22 8.30 -16.75
CA ILE A 50 4.32 9.27 -16.78
C ILE A 50 4.18 10.28 -15.63
N ALA A 51 2.97 10.79 -15.38
CA ALA A 51 2.71 11.69 -14.27
C ALA A 51 3.05 11.06 -12.92
N ASP A 52 2.68 9.80 -12.69
CA ASP A 52 2.96 9.06 -11.45
C ASP A 52 4.47 8.82 -11.27
N VAL A 53 5.18 8.45 -12.35
CA VAL A 53 6.64 8.31 -12.32
C VAL A 53 7.33 9.64 -12.00
N LEU A 54 6.90 10.75 -12.61
CA LEU A 54 7.45 12.08 -12.31
C LEU A 54 7.20 12.48 -10.86
N ALA A 55 6.00 12.23 -10.34
CA ALA A 55 5.66 12.48 -8.94
C ALA A 55 6.51 11.61 -7.99
N THR A 56 6.72 10.33 -8.31
CA THR A 56 7.63 9.45 -7.55
C THR A 56 9.08 9.95 -7.58
N VAL A 57 9.55 10.52 -8.69
CA VAL A 57 10.89 11.16 -8.74
C VAL A 57 10.97 12.37 -7.81
N VAL A 58 9.89 13.15 -7.67
CA VAL A 58 9.83 14.23 -6.68
C VAL A 58 9.93 13.66 -5.27
N ILE A 59 9.14 12.64 -4.92
CA ILE A 59 9.21 11.97 -3.61
C ILE A 59 10.60 11.42 -3.33
N PHE A 60 11.25 10.82 -4.34
CA PHE A 60 12.64 10.38 -4.25
C PHE A 60 13.61 11.55 -3.99
N GLY A 61 13.42 12.70 -4.65
CA GLY A 61 14.19 13.90 -4.36
C GLY A 61 14.09 14.35 -2.90
N PHE A 62 12.86 14.36 -2.35
CA PHE A 62 12.64 14.64 -0.93
C PHE A 62 13.27 13.60 -0.02
N SER A 63 13.14 12.30 -0.33
CA SER A 63 13.73 11.24 0.48
C SER A 63 15.25 11.34 0.53
N ARG A 64 15.90 11.68 -0.59
CA ARG A 64 17.35 11.92 -0.64
C ARG A 64 17.77 13.18 0.12
N PHE A 65 17.02 14.27 -0.01
CA PHE A 65 17.31 15.52 0.70
C PHE A 65 17.24 15.34 2.23
N TYR A 66 16.20 14.65 2.71
CA TYR A 66 16.01 14.37 4.14
C TYR A 66 16.69 13.08 4.63
N ARG A 67 17.35 12.34 3.73
CA ARG A 67 18.02 11.04 3.99
C ARG A 67 17.10 10.03 4.68
N ASN A 68 15.85 9.96 4.20
CA ASN A 68 14.84 9.07 4.76
C ASN A 68 13.87 8.62 3.67
N SER A 69 13.92 7.35 3.29
CA SER A 69 13.05 6.77 2.25
C SER A 69 11.62 6.52 2.74
N SER A 70 11.32 6.70 4.04
CA SER A 70 9.95 6.67 4.56
C SER A 70 9.07 7.84 4.11
N PHE A 71 9.61 8.79 3.32
CA PHE A 71 8.78 9.69 2.52
C PHE A 71 7.88 8.93 1.53
N TYR A 72 8.22 7.71 1.13
CA TYR A 72 7.38 6.90 0.23
C TYR A 72 6.25 6.14 0.94
N ASP A 73 6.37 5.89 2.25
CA ASP A 73 5.55 4.91 2.98
C ASP A 73 4.04 5.08 2.87
N ALA A 74 3.54 6.33 2.89
CA ALA A 74 2.10 6.60 2.73
C ALA A 74 1.72 7.01 1.30
N TYR A 75 2.71 7.38 0.47
CA TYR A 75 2.49 7.95 -0.86
C TYR A 75 1.70 7.00 -1.73
N TRP A 76 2.06 5.71 -1.71
CA TRP A 76 1.41 4.66 -2.50
C TRP A 76 -0.07 4.40 -2.14
N SER A 77 -0.54 4.89 -0.99
CA SER A 77 -1.96 4.85 -0.61
C SER A 77 -2.72 6.15 -0.90
N VAL A 78 -2.00 7.26 -1.14
CA VAL A 78 -2.57 8.57 -1.46
C VAL A 78 -2.82 8.72 -2.97
N VAL A 79 -1.98 8.12 -3.81
CA VAL A 79 -2.07 8.22 -5.27
C VAL A 79 -3.31 7.51 -5.86
N PRO A 80 -3.72 6.29 -5.45
CA PRO A 80 -4.79 5.56 -6.11
C PRO A 80 -6.14 6.30 -6.20
N PRO A 81 -6.64 6.98 -5.15
CA PRO A 81 -7.82 7.84 -5.29
C PRO A 81 -7.68 8.95 -6.34
N LEU A 82 -6.50 9.58 -6.44
CA LEU A 82 -6.25 10.66 -7.39
C LEU A 82 -6.27 10.14 -8.84
N LEU A 83 -5.65 8.99 -9.08
CA LEU A 83 -5.68 8.32 -10.39
C LEU A 83 -7.12 7.97 -10.78
N MET A 84 -7.87 7.34 -9.87
CA MET A 84 -9.26 6.96 -10.11
C MET A 84 -10.13 8.19 -10.43
N ILE A 85 -10.04 9.26 -9.63
CA ILE A 85 -10.81 10.50 -9.87
C ILE A 85 -10.45 11.11 -11.23
N TYR A 86 -9.15 11.18 -11.55
CA TYR A 86 -8.70 11.73 -12.82
C TYR A 86 -9.16 10.89 -14.02
N TRP A 87 -9.07 9.56 -13.94
CA TRP A 87 -9.54 8.67 -15.00
C TRP A 87 -11.05 8.72 -15.16
N TRP A 88 -11.81 8.73 -14.07
CA TRP A 88 -13.25 8.84 -14.13
C TRP A 88 -13.68 10.18 -14.74
N ALA A 89 -13.05 11.29 -14.34
CA ALA A 89 -13.31 12.60 -14.93
C ALA A 89 -12.90 12.71 -16.40
N GLY A 90 -11.89 11.94 -16.83
CA GLY A 90 -11.47 11.84 -18.23
C GLY A 90 -12.22 10.79 -19.05
N GLY A 91 -13.09 10.00 -18.41
CA GLY A 91 -13.95 9.00 -19.06
C GLY A 91 -15.32 9.58 -19.41
N ASP A 92 -15.93 9.08 -20.48
CA ASP A 92 -17.25 9.53 -20.98
C ASP A 92 -18.44 8.88 -20.25
N LEU A 93 -18.22 8.35 -19.05
CA LEU A 93 -19.22 7.61 -18.25
C LEU A 93 -20.18 8.54 -17.49
N GLY A 94 -19.75 9.75 -17.11
CA GLY A 94 -20.57 10.66 -16.31
C GLY A 94 -20.70 10.24 -14.84
N ILE A 95 -21.44 11.03 -14.05
CA ILE A 95 -21.57 10.85 -12.58
C ILE A 95 -22.71 9.92 -12.18
N ASP A 96 -23.61 9.58 -13.11
CA ASP A 96 -24.78 8.75 -12.87
C ASP A 96 -24.44 7.25 -12.83
N GLU A 97 -23.21 6.89 -13.19
CA GLU A 97 -22.73 5.51 -13.22
C GLU A 97 -22.46 4.96 -11.81
N VAL A 98 -23.32 4.02 -11.41
CA VAL A 98 -23.32 3.45 -10.06
C VAL A 98 -22.04 2.67 -9.77
N HIS A 99 -21.50 1.90 -10.72
CA HIS A 99 -20.28 1.13 -10.48
C HIS A 99 -19.09 2.03 -10.11
N CYS A 100 -19.01 3.23 -10.68
CA CYS A 100 -17.91 4.17 -10.43
C CYS A 100 -17.93 4.62 -8.97
N TRP A 101 -19.11 4.89 -8.43
CA TRP A 101 -19.30 5.19 -7.01
C TRP A 101 -18.95 4.02 -6.09
N LEU A 102 -19.34 2.79 -6.47
CA LEU A 102 -19.01 1.60 -5.69
C LEU A 102 -17.48 1.39 -5.60
N ILE A 103 -16.78 1.54 -6.72
CA ILE A 103 -15.31 1.51 -6.77
C ILE A 103 -14.73 2.64 -5.92
N ALA A 104 -15.24 3.87 -6.08
CA ALA A 104 -14.77 5.03 -5.34
C ALA A 104 -14.89 4.85 -3.83
N ILE A 105 -16.00 4.30 -3.34
CA ILE A 105 -16.19 3.99 -1.92
C ILE A 105 -15.10 3.02 -1.43
N VAL A 106 -14.87 1.92 -2.16
CA VAL A 106 -13.89 0.91 -1.77
C VAL A 106 -12.46 1.47 -1.78
N VAL A 107 -12.06 2.18 -2.84
CA VAL A 107 -10.74 2.80 -2.99
C VAL A 107 -10.51 3.88 -1.94
N MET A 108 -11.50 4.73 -1.67
CA MET A 108 -11.40 5.79 -0.66
C MET A 108 -11.30 5.23 0.76
N LEU A 109 -12.14 4.24 1.10
CA LEU A 109 -12.09 3.59 2.41
C LEU A 109 -10.73 2.92 2.62
N TRP A 110 -10.22 2.21 1.61
CA TRP A 110 -8.91 1.59 1.65
C TRP A 110 -7.80 2.63 1.87
N ALA A 111 -7.76 3.69 1.06
CA ALA A 111 -6.74 4.72 1.08
C ALA A 111 -6.70 5.50 2.40
N VAL A 112 -7.86 5.96 2.87
CA VAL A 112 -8.00 6.69 4.15
C VAL A 112 -7.57 5.80 5.31
N ARG A 113 -8.07 4.55 5.36
CA ARG A 113 -7.72 3.59 6.40
C ARG A 113 -6.21 3.33 6.43
N LEU A 114 -5.60 3.09 5.28
CA LEU A 114 -4.19 2.75 5.18
C LEU A 114 -3.28 3.93 5.56
N THR A 115 -3.61 5.12 5.05
CA THR A 115 -2.91 6.36 5.41
C THR A 115 -3.06 6.67 6.91
N ALA A 116 -4.26 6.52 7.47
CA ALA A 116 -4.50 6.74 8.90
C ALA A 116 -3.75 5.72 9.77
N ASN A 117 -3.70 4.46 9.34
CA ASN A 117 -2.93 3.40 9.99
C ASN A 117 -1.44 3.76 10.04
N TRP A 118 -0.87 4.20 8.91
CA TRP A 118 0.50 4.68 8.84
C TRP A 118 0.74 5.90 9.74
N ILE A 119 -0.11 6.94 9.67
CA ILE A 119 0.01 8.14 10.52
C ILE A 119 0.00 7.75 12.00
N ARG A 120 -0.85 6.78 12.41
CA ARG A 120 -0.94 6.33 13.80
C ARG A 120 0.40 5.72 14.27
N GLY A 121 1.01 4.86 13.46
CA GLY A 121 2.27 4.19 13.76
C GLY A 121 3.52 5.05 13.56
N PHE A 122 3.46 6.10 12.74
CA PHE A 122 4.62 6.92 12.37
C PHE A 122 5.11 7.78 13.57
N PRO A 123 6.35 7.59 14.05
CA PRO A 123 6.89 8.37 15.17
C PRO A 123 7.47 9.72 14.74
N GLY A 124 7.83 9.87 13.46
CA GLY A 124 8.50 11.06 12.90
C GLY A 124 9.68 10.69 12.00
N LEU A 125 10.24 11.66 11.27
CA LEU A 125 11.32 11.46 10.29
C LEU A 125 12.70 11.14 10.91
N HIS A 126 12.78 11.10 12.24
CA HIS A 126 13.93 10.51 12.92
C HIS A 126 13.93 8.96 12.84
N HIS A 127 12.82 8.37 12.42
CA HIS A 127 12.67 6.95 12.12
C HIS A 127 12.57 6.73 10.61
N GLU A 128 13.23 5.69 10.12
CA GLU A 128 13.08 5.17 8.77
C GLU A 128 12.74 3.68 8.87
N ASP A 129 11.93 3.18 7.94
CA ASP A 129 11.65 1.76 7.86
C ASP A 129 12.96 0.96 7.71
N TRP A 130 13.14 0.00 8.62
CA TRP A 130 14.32 -0.85 8.70
C TRP A 130 14.61 -1.64 7.41
N ARG A 131 13.60 -1.91 6.58
CA ARG A 131 13.77 -2.60 5.30
C ARG A 131 14.65 -1.79 4.36
N TYR A 132 14.56 -0.46 4.41
CA TYR A 132 15.30 0.43 3.53
C TYR A 132 16.79 0.42 3.83
N GLY A 133 17.15 0.50 5.11
CA GLY A 133 18.54 0.34 5.55
C GLY A 133 19.11 -1.04 5.18
N MET A 134 18.31 -2.10 5.31
CA MET A 134 18.72 -3.46 4.92
C MET A 134 18.96 -3.59 3.40
N LEU A 135 18.04 -3.09 2.57
CA LEU A 135 18.17 -3.14 1.10
C LEU A 135 19.37 -2.34 0.61
N ARG A 136 19.59 -1.13 1.15
CA ARG A 136 20.75 -0.29 0.84
C ARG A 136 22.06 -0.94 1.28
N GLY A 137 22.09 -1.55 2.46
CA GLY A 137 23.25 -2.29 2.95
C GLY A 137 23.64 -3.49 2.07
N GLN A 138 22.67 -4.17 1.48
CA GLN A 138 22.90 -5.27 0.54
C GLN A 138 23.38 -4.80 -0.84
N ALA A 139 23.04 -3.57 -1.25
CA ALA A 139 23.34 -3.03 -2.56
C ALA A 139 24.78 -2.50 -2.72
N GLY A 140 25.44 -2.15 -1.61
CA GLY A 140 26.80 -1.57 -1.64
C GLY A 140 26.88 -0.34 -2.55
N ARG A 141 27.75 -0.38 -3.57
CA ARG A 141 27.92 0.72 -4.54
C ARG A 141 26.67 1.06 -5.36
N PHE A 142 25.68 0.17 -5.41
CA PHE A 142 24.43 0.38 -6.13
C PHE A 142 23.31 0.96 -5.25
N GLU A 143 23.65 1.45 -4.04
CA GLU A 143 22.69 2.03 -3.08
C GLU A 143 21.68 2.97 -3.74
N PHE A 144 22.17 3.94 -4.52
CA PHE A 144 21.32 4.94 -5.17
C PHE A 144 20.29 4.30 -6.12
N VAL A 145 20.73 3.33 -6.93
CA VAL A 145 19.87 2.63 -7.89
C VAL A 145 18.87 1.74 -7.16
N THR A 146 19.29 1.06 -6.09
CA THR A 146 18.40 0.25 -5.26
C THR A 146 17.38 1.10 -4.54
N ASP A 147 17.76 2.26 -4.02
CA ASP A 147 16.85 3.19 -3.35
C ASP A 147 15.80 3.73 -4.33
N LEU A 148 16.21 4.18 -5.52
CA LEU A 148 15.29 4.63 -6.56
C LEU A 148 14.37 3.50 -7.04
N LEU A 149 14.92 2.34 -7.38
CA LEU A 149 14.14 1.27 -8.00
C LEU A 149 13.34 0.47 -6.97
N ALA A 150 14.00 -0.14 -5.99
CA ALA A 150 13.35 -1.11 -5.11
C ALA A 150 12.43 -0.46 -4.06
N ILE A 151 12.75 0.77 -3.63
CA ILE A 151 11.98 1.45 -2.57
C ILE A 151 10.89 2.36 -3.15
N HIS A 152 11.15 3.00 -4.30
CA HIS A 152 10.23 3.98 -4.87
C HIS A 152 9.56 3.47 -6.15
N LEU A 153 10.32 3.23 -7.23
CA LEU A 153 9.76 3.02 -8.56
C LEU A 153 9.03 1.68 -8.72
N ILE A 154 9.61 0.56 -8.28
CA ILE A 154 8.98 -0.77 -8.40
C ILE A 154 7.63 -0.80 -7.65
N PRO A 155 7.54 -0.37 -6.38
CA PRO A 155 6.25 -0.26 -5.71
C PRO A 155 5.27 0.68 -6.42
N THR A 156 5.74 1.79 -7.01
CA THR A 156 4.88 2.71 -7.79
C THR A 156 4.27 1.99 -8.99
N LEU A 157 5.10 1.35 -9.80
CA LEU A 157 4.66 0.60 -10.98
C LEU A 157 3.72 -0.55 -10.62
N GLN A 158 3.95 -1.19 -9.47
CA GLN A 158 3.11 -2.28 -8.98
C GLN A 158 1.72 -1.79 -8.55
N VAL A 159 1.64 -0.66 -7.84
CA VAL A 159 0.38 0.00 -7.49
C VAL A 159 -0.35 0.47 -8.74
N PHE A 160 0.38 1.09 -9.67
CA PHE A 160 -0.18 1.51 -10.95
C PHE A 160 -0.79 0.33 -11.73
N ALA A 161 -0.07 -0.80 -11.81
CA ALA A 161 -0.58 -2.03 -12.42
C ALA A 161 -1.81 -2.58 -11.69
N GLY A 162 -1.85 -2.49 -10.35
CA GLY A 162 -3.02 -2.85 -9.54
C GLY A 162 -4.23 -1.95 -9.78
N MET A 163 -4.01 -0.72 -10.26
CA MET A 163 -5.05 0.26 -10.58
C MET A 163 -5.56 0.17 -12.03
N LEU A 164 -4.90 -0.57 -12.92
CA LEU A 164 -5.35 -0.71 -14.31
C LEU A 164 -6.78 -1.28 -14.45
N PRO A 165 -7.24 -2.23 -13.61
CA PRO A 165 -8.64 -2.65 -13.65
C PRO A 165 -9.63 -1.53 -13.31
N VAL A 166 -9.25 -0.62 -12.41
CA VAL A 166 -10.04 0.58 -12.12
C VAL A 166 -10.05 1.50 -13.31
N TYR A 167 -8.91 1.74 -13.96
CA TYR A 167 -8.85 2.52 -15.21
C TYR A 167 -9.86 1.99 -16.23
N ILE A 168 -9.89 0.68 -16.46
CA ILE A 168 -10.87 0.06 -17.38
C ILE A 168 -12.30 0.33 -16.93
N ALA A 169 -12.58 0.08 -15.65
CA ALA A 169 -13.93 0.19 -15.11
C ALA A 169 -14.47 1.63 -15.10
N VAL A 170 -13.62 2.66 -15.07
CA VAL A 170 -14.04 4.07 -15.00
C VAL A 170 -13.81 4.86 -16.29
N THR A 171 -13.31 4.23 -17.36
CA THR A 171 -13.07 4.92 -18.65
C THR A 171 -13.78 4.28 -19.83
N ARG A 172 -14.29 3.05 -19.70
CA ARG A 172 -14.95 2.36 -20.80
C ARG A 172 -16.45 2.22 -20.56
N PRO A 173 -17.30 2.60 -21.52
CA PRO A 173 -18.72 2.26 -21.48
C PRO A 173 -18.90 0.76 -21.66
N GLY A 174 -19.82 0.16 -20.91
CA GLY A 174 -20.13 -1.26 -21.02
C GLY A 174 -21.36 -1.65 -20.22
N ASP A 175 -22.04 -2.72 -20.66
CA ASP A 175 -23.10 -3.35 -19.87
C ASP A 175 -22.45 -4.14 -18.73
N ASP A 176 -22.43 -3.55 -17.55
CA ASP A 176 -21.87 -4.18 -16.36
C ASP A 176 -22.47 -5.57 -16.10
N ILE A 177 -21.59 -6.53 -15.78
CA ILE A 177 -22.02 -7.76 -15.12
C ILE A 177 -22.38 -7.42 -13.66
N ILE A 178 -23.62 -6.99 -13.44
CA ILE A 178 -24.13 -6.47 -12.15
C ILE A 178 -23.80 -7.38 -10.96
N TRP A 179 -23.97 -8.70 -11.11
CA TRP A 179 -23.69 -9.64 -10.02
C TRP A 179 -22.21 -9.69 -9.66
N LEU A 180 -21.32 -9.52 -10.65
CA LEU A 180 -19.88 -9.52 -10.43
C LEU A 180 -19.43 -8.19 -9.80
N THR A 181 -20.01 -7.06 -10.22
CA THR A 181 -19.84 -5.75 -9.57
C THR A 181 -20.25 -5.82 -8.08
N ALA A 182 -21.38 -6.46 -7.77
CA ALA A 182 -21.83 -6.65 -6.40
C ALA A 182 -20.86 -7.52 -5.57
N ILE A 183 -20.35 -8.62 -6.15
CA ILE A 183 -19.33 -9.47 -5.50
C ILE A 183 -18.03 -8.68 -5.28
N ALA A 184 -17.57 -7.93 -6.27
CA ALA A 184 -16.37 -7.10 -6.17
C ALA A 184 -16.50 -6.07 -5.05
N PHE A 185 -17.65 -5.38 -4.97
CA PHE A 185 -17.93 -4.41 -3.92
C PHE A 185 -17.92 -5.04 -2.52
N VAL A 186 -18.66 -6.14 -2.32
CA VAL A 186 -18.71 -6.84 -1.03
C VAL A 186 -17.34 -7.39 -0.65
N ALA A 187 -16.61 -7.98 -1.60
CA ALA A 187 -15.25 -8.48 -1.37
C ALA A 187 -14.28 -7.35 -0.99
N GLY A 188 -14.37 -6.19 -1.66
CA GLY A 188 -13.56 -5.01 -1.37
C GLY A 188 -13.83 -4.44 0.03
N LEU A 189 -15.10 -4.31 0.41
CA LEU A 189 -15.45 -3.87 1.77
C LEU A 189 -15.00 -4.88 2.84
N ALA A 190 -15.18 -6.18 2.59
CA ALA A 190 -14.73 -7.23 3.49
C ALA A 190 -13.21 -7.24 3.66
N ALA A 191 -12.47 -7.04 2.56
CA ALA A 191 -11.02 -6.90 2.57
C ALA A 191 -10.57 -5.72 3.44
N VAL A 192 -11.08 -4.51 3.18
CA VAL A 192 -10.74 -3.30 3.96
C VAL A 192 -11.15 -3.46 5.43
N GLY A 193 -12.29 -4.09 5.70
CA GLY A 193 -12.74 -4.41 7.05
C GLY A 193 -11.81 -5.37 7.78
N LEU A 194 -11.35 -6.43 7.10
CA LEU A 194 -10.39 -7.39 7.65
C LEU A 194 -9.08 -6.69 8.05
N GLU A 195 -8.56 -5.81 7.18
CA GLU A 195 -7.35 -5.04 7.44
C GLU A 195 -7.52 -4.12 8.65
N LEU A 196 -8.61 -3.35 8.69
CA LEU A 196 -8.92 -2.45 9.80
C LEU A 196 -8.94 -3.19 11.15
N VAL A 197 -9.61 -4.35 11.21
CA VAL A 197 -9.69 -5.15 12.43
C VAL A 197 -8.33 -5.75 12.79
N ALA A 198 -7.58 -6.26 11.81
CA ALA A 198 -6.26 -6.83 12.02
C ALA A 198 -5.27 -5.79 12.55
N ASP A 199 -5.23 -4.61 11.95
CA ASP A 199 -4.36 -3.51 12.35
C ASP A 199 -4.75 -2.96 13.72
N ALA A 200 -6.06 -2.83 14.02
CA ALA A 200 -6.52 -2.41 15.34
C ALA A 200 -6.15 -3.43 16.44
N GLN A 201 -6.23 -4.72 16.14
CA GLN A 201 -5.75 -5.78 17.04
C GLN A 201 -4.24 -5.68 17.26
N LEU A 202 -3.45 -5.49 16.20
CA LEU A 202 -2.00 -5.35 16.29
C LEU A 202 -1.59 -4.11 17.09
N HIS A 203 -2.26 -2.97 16.87
CA HIS A 203 -2.01 -1.75 17.62
C HIS A 203 -2.28 -1.90 19.12
N ARG A 204 -3.38 -2.56 19.50
CA ARG A 204 -3.66 -2.86 20.91
C ARG A 204 -2.60 -3.77 21.50
N PHE A 205 -2.20 -4.81 20.76
CA PHE A 205 -1.14 -5.72 21.17
C PHE A 205 0.20 -4.99 21.39
N VAL A 206 0.61 -4.11 20.48
CA VAL A 206 1.87 -3.35 20.60
C VAL A 206 1.82 -2.37 21.78
N ARG A 207 0.67 -1.76 22.06
CA ARG A 207 0.50 -0.82 23.17
C ARG A 207 0.52 -1.51 24.53
N ASP A 208 -0.16 -2.66 24.65
CA ASP A 208 -0.41 -3.32 25.93
C ASP A 208 0.57 -4.47 26.20
N GLY A 209 1.26 -4.96 25.16
CA GLY A 209 2.15 -6.11 25.21
C GLY A 209 3.56 -5.79 25.69
N ARG A 210 4.30 -6.86 26.01
CA ARG A 210 5.70 -6.77 26.47
C ARG A 210 6.69 -7.08 25.34
N PRO A 211 7.92 -6.53 25.40
CA PRO A 211 8.98 -6.90 24.47
C PRO A 211 9.19 -8.42 24.42
N GLY A 212 9.23 -8.99 23.21
CA GLY A 212 9.42 -10.42 22.98
C GLY A 212 8.12 -11.23 22.86
N GLU A 213 6.97 -10.68 23.25
CA GLU A 213 5.68 -11.36 23.06
C GLU A 213 5.30 -11.48 21.58
N VAL A 214 4.52 -12.52 21.25
CA VAL A 214 4.04 -12.78 19.89
C VAL A 214 2.53 -12.63 19.83
N MET A 215 2.04 -11.96 18.79
CA MET A 215 0.61 -11.80 18.54
C MET A 215 0.07 -13.03 17.82
N ASP A 216 -0.73 -13.84 18.52
CA ASP A 216 -1.37 -15.05 17.98
C ASP A 216 -2.87 -15.14 18.31
N ARG A 217 -3.51 -14.01 18.62
CA ARG A 217 -4.91 -13.91 19.05
C ARG A 217 -5.78 -13.15 18.06
N GLY A 218 -7.09 -13.36 18.11
CA GLY A 218 -8.02 -12.73 17.17
C GLY A 218 -7.75 -13.19 15.74
N LEU A 219 -7.73 -12.26 14.78
CA LEU A 219 -7.44 -12.58 13.38
C LEU A 219 -6.01 -13.11 13.19
N TRP A 220 -5.08 -12.63 14.02
CA TRP A 220 -3.67 -13.08 14.02
C TRP A 220 -3.49 -14.52 14.50
N GLY A 221 -4.53 -15.11 15.11
CA GLY A 221 -4.56 -16.55 15.41
C GLY A 221 -5.03 -17.40 14.23
N TRP A 222 -5.66 -16.82 13.21
CA TRP A 222 -6.18 -17.53 12.04
C TRP A 222 -5.25 -17.40 10.83
N SER A 223 -4.52 -16.30 10.76
CA SER A 223 -3.44 -16.07 9.81
C SER A 223 -2.33 -15.30 10.51
N ARG A 224 -1.07 -15.58 10.18
CA ARG A 224 0.08 -14.81 10.66
C ARG A 224 0.15 -13.42 10.03
N HIS A 225 -0.51 -13.19 8.90
CA HIS A 225 -0.54 -11.90 8.18
C HIS A 225 -1.96 -11.60 7.64
N PRO A 226 -2.96 -11.45 8.53
CA PRO A 226 -4.36 -11.28 8.11
C PRO A 226 -4.61 -9.94 7.40
N ASN A 227 -3.86 -8.89 7.78
CA ASN A 227 -3.91 -7.61 7.08
C ASN A 227 -3.35 -7.71 5.66
N TYR A 228 -2.30 -8.51 5.41
CA TYR A 228 -1.79 -8.70 4.05
C TYR A 228 -2.76 -9.51 3.17
N PHE A 229 -3.51 -10.44 3.77
CA PHE A 229 -4.58 -11.13 3.06
C PHE A 229 -5.71 -10.16 2.66
N GLY A 230 -6.09 -9.26 3.57
CA GLY A 230 -7.04 -8.19 3.27
C GLY A 230 -6.52 -7.25 2.17
N GLU A 231 -5.27 -6.80 2.27
CA GLU A 231 -4.63 -5.95 1.26
C GLU A 231 -4.62 -6.62 -0.13
N PHE A 232 -4.27 -7.91 -0.22
CA PHE A 232 -4.42 -8.68 -1.46
C PHE A 232 -5.89 -8.76 -1.92
N GLY A 233 -6.82 -8.99 -1.00
CA GLY A 233 -8.26 -9.02 -1.29
C GLY A 233 -8.79 -7.72 -1.87
N PHE A 234 -8.25 -6.57 -1.45
CA PHE A 234 -8.56 -5.26 -2.04
C PHE A 234 -8.13 -5.21 -3.52
N TRP A 235 -6.87 -5.51 -3.83
CA TRP A 235 -6.38 -5.51 -5.22
C TRP A 235 -7.12 -6.54 -6.10
N PHE A 236 -7.47 -7.69 -5.53
CA PHE A 236 -8.28 -8.70 -6.22
C PHE A 236 -9.70 -8.20 -6.50
N ALA A 237 -10.33 -7.48 -5.57
CA ALA A 237 -11.65 -6.87 -5.77
C ALA A 237 -11.61 -5.81 -6.89
N LEU A 238 -10.55 -4.99 -6.97
CA LEU A 238 -10.37 -4.06 -8.08
C LEU A 238 -10.29 -4.78 -9.43
N ALA A 239 -9.56 -5.90 -9.49
CA ALA A 239 -9.54 -6.74 -10.70
C ALA A 239 -10.93 -7.25 -11.09
N LEU A 240 -11.76 -7.67 -10.11
CA LEU A 240 -13.13 -8.10 -10.37
C LEU A 240 -14.01 -6.97 -10.91
N PHE A 241 -13.86 -5.74 -10.43
CA PHE A 241 -14.56 -4.58 -11.01
C PHE A 241 -14.19 -4.38 -12.48
N GLY A 242 -12.90 -4.45 -12.82
CA GLY A 242 -12.46 -4.37 -14.22
C GLY A 242 -13.05 -5.50 -15.08
N VAL A 243 -13.11 -6.72 -14.56
CA VAL A 243 -13.69 -7.89 -15.26
C VAL A 243 -15.19 -7.74 -15.45
N ALA A 244 -15.90 -7.14 -14.49
CA ALA A 244 -17.33 -6.90 -14.59
C ALA A 244 -17.68 -5.97 -15.76
N VAL A 245 -16.81 -5.01 -16.08
CA VAL A 245 -16.97 -4.07 -17.21
C VAL A 245 -16.40 -4.63 -18.51
N SER A 246 -15.25 -5.33 -18.46
CA SER A 246 -14.58 -5.90 -19.63
C SER A 246 -14.19 -7.37 -19.43
N PRO A 247 -15.13 -8.31 -19.56
CA PRO A 247 -14.87 -9.73 -19.34
C PRO A 247 -13.83 -10.32 -20.30
N SER A 248 -13.75 -9.80 -21.53
CA SER A 248 -12.77 -10.20 -22.53
C SER A 248 -11.33 -9.87 -22.12
N ASP A 249 -11.15 -8.90 -21.23
CA ASP A 249 -9.85 -8.46 -20.71
C ASP A 249 -9.42 -9.23 -19.45
N ALA A 250 -10.21 -10.17 -18.95
CA ALA A 250 -9.96 -10.86 -17.68
C ALA A 250 -8.58 -11.52 -17.58
N TRP A 251 -7.96 -11.90 -18.71
CA TRP A 251 -6.66 -12.58 -18.73
C TRP A 251 -5.51 -11.72 -18.20
N TRP A 252 -5.61 -10.38 -18.25
CA TRP A 252 -4.56 -9.47 -17.79
C TRP A 252 -4.95 -8.61 -16.59
N LEU A 253 -6.25 -8.47 -16.30
CA LEU A 253 -6.75 -7.62 -15.22
C LEU A 253 -6.29 -8.05 -13.81
N PHE A 254 -5.91 -9.32 -13.64
CA PHE A 254 -5.38 -9.81 -12.35
C PHE A 254 -3.86 -9.63 -12.18
N LEU A 255 -3.13 -9.15 -13.19
CA LEU A 255 -1.66 -9.07 -13.14
C LEU A 255 -1.15 -8.19 -11.98
N GLY A 256 -1.81 -7.05 -11.71
CA GLY A 256 -1.46 -6.19 -10.59
C GLY A 256 -1.69 -6.87 -9.23
N ALA A 257 -2.84 -7.53 -9.04
CA ALA A 257 -3.14 -8.29 -7.84
C ALA A 257 -2.17 -9.48 -7.64
N ALA A 258 -1.81 -10.18 -8.73
CA ALA A 258 -0.83 -11.25 -8.72
C ALA A 258 0.57 -10.75 -8.35
N ALA A 259 0.97 -9.57 -8.86
CA ALA A 259 2.22 -8.93 -8.47
C ALA A 259 2.25 -8.60 -6.97
N MET A 260 1.16 -8.01 -6.43
CA MET A 260 1.00 -7.75 -4.99
C MET A 260 1.14 -9.02 -4.15
N LEU A 261 0.46 -10.09 -4.56
CA LEU A 261 0.58 -11.40 -3.90
C LEU A 261 2.02 -11.93 -3.93
N GLY A 262 2.68 -11.85 -5.09
CA GLY A 262 4.08 -12.25 -5.26
C GLY A 262 5.02 -11.49 -4.35
N MET A 263 4.86 -10.17 -4.24
CA MET A 263 5.64 -9.33 -3.32
C MET A 263 5.40 -9.74 -1.85
N PHE A 264 4.16 -9.95 -1.43
CA PHE A 264 3.87 -10.35 -0.05
C PHE A 264 4.46 -11.72 0.28
N LEU A 265 4.20 -12.73 -0.53
CA LEU A 265 4.64 -14.11 -0.27
C LEU A 265 6.14 -14.31 -0.47
N GLY A 266 6.72 -13.63 -1.46
CA GLY A 266 8.12 -13.80 -1.87
C GLY A 266 9.11 -12.89 -1.16
N ALA A 267 8.69 -11.68 -0.76
CA ALA A 267 9.60 -10.68 -0.18
C ALA A 267 9.14 -10.19 1.20
N SER A 268 7.95 -9.60 1.31
CA SER A 268 7.55 -8.88 2.53
C SER A 268 7.41 -9.82 3.73
N ILE A 269 6.61 -10.88 3.61
CA ILE A 269 6.37 -11.84 4.69
C ILE A 269 7.67 -12.53 5.12
N PRO A 270 8.48 -13.13 4.22
CA PRO A 270 9.74 -13.78 4.62
C PRO A 270 10.66 -12.87 5.43
N MET A 271 10.81 -11.60 5.00
CA MET A 271 11.64 -10.63 5.71
C MET A 271 11.10 -10.34 7.12
N MET A 272 9.78 -10.18 7.27
CA MET A 272 9.14 -9.93 8.57
C MET A 272 9.22 -11.13 9.52
N GLU A 273 9.01 -12.34 9.00
CA GLU A 273 9.06 -13.57 9.80
C GLU A 273 10.47 -13.88 10.25
N LYS A 274 11.48 -13.70 9.39
CA LYS A 274 12.89 -13.84 9.75
C LYS A 274 13.25 -12.90 10.91
N ARG A 275 12.90 -11.62 10.79
CA ARG A 275 13.13 -10.63 11.85
C ARG A 275 12.37 -10.95 13.14
N SER A 276 11.22 -11.62 13.05
CA SER A 276 10.42 -12.03 14.21
C SER A 276 11.06 -13.22 14.92
N LEU A 277 11.55 -14.22 14.17
CA LEU A 277 12.33 -15.35 14.71
C LEU A 277 13.59 -14.87 15.45
N GLU A 278 14.29 -13.87 14.90
CA GLU A 278 15.49 -13.29 15.53
C GLU A 278 15.21 -12.55 16.84
N ARG A 279 13.99 -12.05 17.04
CA ARG A 279 13.65 -11.13 18.14
C ARG A 279 12.71 -11.72 19.19
N ARG A 280 12.03 -12.82 18.88
CA ARG A 280 10.94 -13.36 19.70
C ARG A 280 11.08 -14.88 19.80
N ALA A 281 11.52 -15.36 20.96
CA ALA A 281 11.77 -16.78 21.21
C ALA A 281 10.54 -17.67 20.92
N GLY A 282 9.34 -17.21 21.25
CA GLY A 282 8.09 -17.96 21.03
C GLY A 282 7.51 -17.87 19.61
N TYR A 283 8.20 -17.25 18.65
CA TYR A 283 7.63 -17.07 17.31
C TYR A 283 7.54 -18.39 16.54
N GLN A 284 8.46 -19.33 16.77
CA GLN A 284 8.44 -20.64 16.13
C GLN A 284 7.14 -21.42 16.42
N ASP A 285 6.67 -21.42 17.67
CA ASP A 285 5.41 -22.05 18.06
C ASP A 285 4.20 -21.51 17.27
N VAL A 286 4.24 -20.21 16.92
CA VAL A 286 3.20 -19.57 16.11
C VAL A 286 3.31 -19.97 14.64
N ILE A 287 4.52 -20.14 14.10
CA ILE A 287 4.74 -20.66 12.74
C ILE A 287 4.14 -22.07 12.61
N ASP A 288 4.34 -22.91 13.61
CA ASP A 288 3.93 -24.33 13.58
C ASP A 288 2.40 -24.50 13.66
N ARG A 289 1.74 -23.58 14.37
CA ARG A 289 0.28 -23.59 14.59
C ARG A 289 -0.51 -22.77 13.59
N VAL A 290 -0.07 -21.56 13.27
CA VAL A 290 -0.89 -20.56 12.59
C VAL A 290 -0.57 -20.50 11.08
N PRO A 291 -1.58 -20.63 10.20
CA PRO A 291 -1.43 -20.48 8.76
C PRO A 291 -0.70 -19.19 8.38
N ARG A 292 0.14 -19.23 7.35
CA ARG A 292 0.97 -18.08 6.96
C ARG A 292 0.14 -16.90 6.43
N PHE A 293 -0.78 -17.16 5.50
CA PHE A 293 -1.42 -16.09 4.72
C PHE A 293 -2.94 -16.22 4.70
N VAL A 294 -3.48 -17.29 4.12
CA VAL A 294 -4.93 -17.51 4.06
C VAL A 294 -5.47 -17.80 5.46
N PRO A 295 -6.43 -17.02 5.99
CA PRO A 295 -7.03 -17.28 7.29
C PRO A 295 -7.67 -18.67 7.36
N TRP A 296 -7.20 -19.49 8.30
CA TRP A 296 -7.70 -20.84 8.49
C TRP A 296 -7.61 -21.28 9.95
N ARG A 297 -8.20 -22.43 10.27
CA ARG A 297 -8.12 -23.00 11.62
C ARG A 297 -6.65 -23.31 11.99
N PRO A 298 -6.17 -22.91 13.18
CA PRO A 298 -4.84 -23.27 13.65
C PRO A 298 -4.65 -24.79 13.70
N ARG A 299 -3.44 -25.24 13.38
CA ARG A 299 -3.03 -26.64 13.54
C ARG A 299 -2.90 -26.97 15.02
N ARG A 300 -3.31 -28.18 15.38
CA ARG A 300 -3.00 -28.76 16.70
C ARG A 300 -1.58 -29.30 16.63
N VAL A 301 -0.69 -28.77 17.46
CA VAL A 301 0.63 -29.37 17.66
C VAL A 301 0.43 -30.43 18.73
N THR A 302 0.51 -31.70 18.34
CA THR A 302 0.61 -32.81 19.28
C THR A 302 2.03 -32.77 19.84
N VAL A 303 2.15 -32.45 21.13
CA VAL A 303 3.43 -32.50 21.86
C VAL A 303 3.69 -33.93 22.29
#